data_AF-A0A975PJQ4-F1
#
_entry.id   AF-A0A975PJQ4-F1
#
_cell.length_a   1.000
_cell.length_b   1.000
_cell.length_c   1.000
_cell.angle_alpha   90.00
_cell.angle_beta   90.00
_cell.angle_gamma   90.00
#
_symmetry.space_group_name_H-M   'P 1'
#
loop_
_entity.id
_entity.type
_entity.pdbx_description
1 polymer ?
#
loop_
_entity_poly.entity_id
_entity_poly.type
_entity_poly.pdbx_seq_one_letter_code
_entity_poly.pdbx_strand_id
1 'polypeptide(L)' 'MKVKALVSFSGAFSMYKGEVKECSDKVILQDLLQAGYIEEVKEEKAKKEVKTSESKRSNK' A
#
# COMPACT_ATOMS: atom_id res chain seq x y z
N MET A 1 11.15 -2.81 -5.13
CA MET A 1 11.26 -1.67 -4.19
C MET A 1 10.11 -1.75 -3.21
N LYS A 2 10.29 -1.36 -1.94
CA LYS A 2 9.19 -1.29 -0.97
C LYS A 2 8.53 0.07 -1.05
N VAL A 3 7.21 0.06 -1.20
CA VAL A 3 6.40 1.28 -1.22
C VAL A 3 5.27 1.17 -0.21
N LYS A 4 4.94 2.29 0.43
CA LYS A 4 3.83 2.43 1.36
C LYS A 4 2.69 3.12 0.65
N ALA A 5 1.49 2.57 0.72
CA ALA A 5 0.31 3.25 0.22
C ALA A 5 -0.11 4.36 1.19
N LEU A 6 -0.32 5.58 0.68
CA LEU A 6 -0.83 6.73 1.43
C LEU A 6 -2.36 6.75 1.47
N VAL A 7 -3.00 6.11 0.50
CA VAL A 7 -4.45 5.97 0.37
C VAL A 7 -4.81 4.52 0.06
N SER A 8 -6.05 4.13 0.38
CA SER A 8 -6.53 2.79 0.00
C SER A 8 -6.96 2.84 -1.46
N PHE A 9 -6.38 1.98 -2.29
CA PHE A 9 -6.72 1.87 -3.70
C PHE A 9 -6.85 0.42 -4.11
N SER A 10 -7.73 0.18 -5.08
CA SER A 10 -8.00 -1.13 -5.65
C SER A 10 -7.98 -1.05 -7.18
N GLY A 11 -7.41 -2.07 -7.81
CA GLY A 11 -7.16 -2.12 -9.26
C GLY A 11 -6.18 -3.24 -9.61
N ALA A 12 -5.37 -3.03 -10.66
CA ALA A 12 -4.29 -3.97 -11.04
C ALA A 12 -3.31 -4.24 -9.89
N PHE A 13 -3.14 -3.27 -9.00
CA PHE A 13 -2.48 -3.42 -7.72
C PHE A 13 -3.45 -2.95 -6.62
N SER A 14 -3.65 -3.77 -5.60
CA SER A 14 -4.54 -3.44 -4.48
C SER A 14 -3.73 -3.36 -3.19
N MET A 15 -3.83 -2.23 -2.51
CA MET A 15 -3.18 -1.94 -1.23
C MET A 15 -4.08 -1.05 -0.38
N TYR A 16 -4.05 -1.26 0.94
CA TYR A 16 -4.73 -0.37 1.88
C TYR A 16 -3.83 0.80 2.30
N LYS A 17 -4.46 1.91 2.70
CA LYS A 17 -3.78 3.05 3.31
C LYS A 17 -2.92 2.58 4.50
N GLY A 18 -1.63 2.88 4.43
CA GLY A 18 -0.63 2.52 5.44
C GLY A 18 0.03 1.16 5.22
N GLU A 19 -0.42 0.36 4.24
CA GLU A 19 0.16 -0.92 3.91
C GLU A 19 1.48 -0.74 3.16
N VAL A 20 2.47 -1.59 3.43
CA VAL A 20 3.77 -1.59 2.75
C VAL A 20 3.88 -2.87 1.96
N LYS A 21 4.20 -2.75 0.68
CA LYS A 21 4.31 -3.91 -0.22
C LYS A 21 5.50 -3.73 -1.15
N GLU A 22 6.05 -4.86 -1.56
CA GLU A 22 7.08 -4.88 -2.57
C GLU A 22 6.44 -4.73 -3.94
N CYS A 23 6.76 -3.63 -4.62
CA CYS A 23 6.38 -3.38 -5.98
C CYS A 23 7.65 -3.34 -6.84
N SER A 24 7.65 -4.14 -7.91
CA SER A 24 8.74 -4.21 -8.89
C SER A 24 8.30 -3.69 -10.26
N ASP A 25 7.00 -3.39 -10.41
CA ASP A 25 6.40 -2.90 -11.64
C ASP A 25 6.62 -1.39 -11.76
N LYS A 26 7.60 -1.01 -12.59
CA LYS A 26 7.96 0.40 -12.79
C LYS A 26 6.80 1.25 -13.33
N VAL A 27 5.94 0.65 -14.15
CA VAL A 27 4.76 1.33 -14.75
C VAL A 27 3.76 1.70 -13.66
N ILE A 28 3.39 0.72 -12.82
CA ILE A 28 2.48 0.92 -11.69
C ILE A 28 3.10 1.90 -10.68
N LEU A 29 4.39 1.76 -10.41
CA LEU A 29 5.11 2.63 -9.48
C LEU A 29 5.07 4.10 -9.92
N GLN A 30 5.37 4.39 -11.19
CA GLN A 30 5.32 5.76 -11.71
C GLN A 30 3.91 6.36 -11.66
N ASP A 31 2.91 5.59 -12.08
CA ASP A 31 1.52 6.03 -12.07
C ASP A 31 1.06 6.37 -10.64
N LEU A 32 1.29 5.44 -9.70
CA LEU A 32 0.94 5.64 -8.29
C LEU A 32 1.75 6.76 -7.63
N LEU A 33 3.02 6.95 -7.99
CA LEU A 33 3.88 8.01 -7.46
C LEU A 33 3.41 9.38 -7.99
N GLN A 34 3.14 9.48 -9.29
CA GLN A 34 2.63 10.70 -9.93
C GLN A 34 1.25 11.08 -9.41
N ALA A 35 0.41 10.08 -9.17
CA ALA A 35 -0.91 10.28 -8.61
C ALA A 35 -0.87 10.56 -7.09
N GLY A 36 0.27 10.36 -6.42
CA GLY A 36 0.43 10.59 -4.97
C GLY A 36 -0.19 9.51 -4.08
N TYR A 37 -0.35 8.29 -4.60
CA TYR A 37 -0.97 7.17 -3.90
C TYR A 37 0.02 6.37 -3.06
N ILE A 38 1.32 6.38 -3.42
CA ILE A 38 2.38 5.63 -2.75
C ILE A 38 3.58 6.51 -2.40
N GLU A 39 4.33 6.08 -1.40
CA GLU A 39 5.58 6.68 -0.94
C GLU A 39 6.67 5.61 -0.89
N GLU A 40 7.87 5.90 -1.41
CA GLU A 40 8.99 4.96 -1.38
C GLU A 40 9.52 4.78 0.04
N VAL A 41 9.41 3.56 0.58
CA VAL A 41 9.97 3.24 1.89
C VAL A 41 11.39 2.74 1.69
N LYS A 42 12.37 3.64 1.83
CA LYS A 42 13.75 3.24 2.05
C LYS A 42 13.81 2.58 3.43
N GLU A 43 14.39 1.40 3.50
CA GLU A 43 14.47 0.58 4.71
C GLU A 43 15.40 1.20 5.78
N GLU A 44 15.10 2.40 6.24
CA GLU A 44 15.69 2.94 7.46
C GLU A 44 14.74 2.66 8.61
N LYS A 45 14.91 1.46 9.17
CA LYS A 45 14.40 0.96 10.45
C LYS A 45 13.59 1.96 11.30
N ALA A 46 12.26 1.96 11.21
CA ALA A 46 11.42 2.29 12.37
C ALA A 46 9.95 1.90 12.20
N LYS A 47 9.56 0.90 13.00
CA LYS A 47 8.37 0.86 13.86
C LYS A 47 6.99 1.03 13.22
N LYS A 48 6.23 -0.08 13.31
CA LYS A 48 4.81 -0.20 13.69
C LYS A 48 3.92 1.00 13.37
N GLU A 49 2.92 0.79 12.51
CA GLU A 49 1.54 1.22 12.72
C GLU A 49 0.63 0.57 11.63
N VAL A 50 -0.17 -0.46 11.95
CA VAL A 50 -1.61 -0.37 12.35
C VAL A 50 -2.49 -0.25 11.08
N LYS A 51 -3.46 -1.11 10.74
CA LYS A 51 -4.48 -1.82 11.53
C LYS A 51 -5.09 -2.93 10.66
N THR A 52 -5.29 -4.10 11.26
CA THR A 52 -6.33 -5.05 10.87
C THR A 52 -7.66 -4.32 10.67
N SER A 53 -8.26 -4.43 9.48
CA SER A 53 -9.71 -4.24 9.32
C SER A 53 -10.30 -5.56 8.85
N GLU A 54 -10.58 -6.36 9.86
CA GLU A 54 -11.56 -7.44 9.90
C GLU A 54 -12.81 -7.04 9.09
N SER A 55 -12.89 -7.48 7.83
CA SER A 55 -14.14 -7.41 7.09
C SER A 55 -15.02 -8.56 7.55
N LYS A 56 -15.82 -8.28 8.58
CA LYS A 56 -16.99 -9.07 8.96
C LYS A 56 -17.82 -9.39 7.70
N ARG A 57 -17.86 -10.65 7.31
CA ARG A 57 -18.98 -11.22 6.54
C ARG A 57 -19.47 -12.47 7.25
N SER A 58 -20.12 -12.25 8.39
CA SER A 58 -21.13 -13.17 8.90
C SER A 58 -22.35 -13.08 7.98
N ASN A 59 -22.66 -14.13 7.24
CA ASN A 59 -23.94 -14.31 6.55
C ASN A 59 -24.07 -15.80 6.22
N LYS A 60 -25.10 -16.56 6.57
CA LYS A 60 -26.18 -16.52 7.57
C LYS A 60 -26.55 -17.99 7.79
#